data_AF-A0A975BXA0-F1
#
_entry.id   AF-A0A975BXA0-F1
#
_cell.length_a   1.000
_cell.length_b   1.000
_cell.length_c   1.000
_cell.angle_alpha   90.00
_cell.angle_beta   90.00
_cell.angle_gamma   90.00
#
_symmetry.space_group_name_H-M   'P 1'
#
loop_
_entity.id
_entity.type
_entity.pdbx_description
1 polymer ?
#
loop_
_entity_poly.entity_id
_entity_poly.type
_entity_poly.pdbx_seq_one_letter_code
_entity_poly.pdbx_strand_id
1 'polypeptide(L)'
;MKLKFLDLFAGAGGLSEGFVRAGFCPVAHVEADQAACFTLRTRMAYHWLKSEGRAEQYNDYLYRKISRSELYSLVPDRPINSVINAEISKDSLPEIFIKTDELLDGDKLDLIIGGPPCQAYSIVGRSRDKNRMRGDSRNYLYVYYAEFLKHYRPSFFVFENVTGLLSAKDEDVIFISTI
;
A
#
# COMPACT_ATOMS: atom_id res chain seq x y z
N MET A 1 17.49 -13.96 6.34
CA MET A 1 16.63 -12.81 6.71
C MET A 1 15.53 -12.69 5.67
N LYS A 2 14.28 -12.41 6.06
CA LYS A 2 13.21 -12.11 5.09
C LYS A 2 13.29 -10.63 4.72
N LEU A 3 13.19 -10.32 3.43
CA LEU A 3 13.21 -8.94 2.95
C LEU A 3 11.93 -8.21 3.39
N LYS A 4 12.11 -7.00 3.94
CA LYS A 4 11.02 -6.18 4.47
C LYS A 4 10.47 -5.23 3.43
N PHE A 5 9.15 -5.09 3.35
CA PHE A 5 8.52 -4.19 2.38
C PHE A 5 7.41 -3.31 2.93
N LEU A 6 7.26 -2.15 2.31
CA LEU A 6 6.19 -1.17 2.53
C LEU A 6 5.30 -1.15 1.30
N ASP A 7 3.99 -1.29 1.47
CA ASP A 7 3.00 -1.20 0.39
C ASP A 7 2.29 0.15 0.43
N LEU A 8 2.50 0.98 -0.59
CA LEU A 8 1.86 2.27 -0.76
C LEU A 8 0.68 2.14 -1.70
N PHE A 9 -0.43 2.83 -1.41
CA PHE A 9 -1.66 2.72 -2.20
C PHE A 9 -2.14 1.26 -2.26
N ALA A 10 -2.13 0.59 -1.10
CA ALA A 10 -2.21 -0.86 -1.00
C ALA A 10 -3.54 -1.45 -1.48
N GLY A 11 -4.60 -0.64 -1.55
CA GLY A 11 -5.95 -1.09 -1.87
C GLY A 11 -6.38 -2.22 -0.94
N ALA A 12 -7.01 -3.26 -1.50
CA ALA A 12 -7.39 -4.44 -0.73
C ALA A 12 -6.21 -5.41 -0.43
N GLY A 13 -4.98 -5.09 -0.84
CA GLY A 13 -3.78 -5.87 -0.56
C GLY A 13 -3.45 -6.99 -1.55
N GLY A 14 -3.94 -6.91 -2.80
CA GLY A 14 -3.68 -7.92 -3.82
C GLY A 14 -2.19 -8.06 -4.16
N LEU A 15 -1.51 -6.92 -4.39
CA LEU A 15 -0.08 -6.88 -4.66
C LEU A 15 0.72 -7.38 -3.45
N SER A 16 0.40 -6.86 -2.26
CA SER A 16 0.94 -7.33 -0.98
C SER A 16 0.87 -8.85 -0.79
N GLU A 17 -0.27 -9.48 -1.09
CA GLU A 17 -0.41 -10.93 -0.97
C GLU A 17 0.59 -11.69 -1.86
N GLY A 18 0.85 -11.19 -3.07
CA GLY A 18 1.85 -11.76 -3.95
C GLY A 18 3.25 -11.79 -3.31
N PHE A 19 3.67 -10.67 -2.72
CA PHE A 19 4.95 -10.56 -2.03
C PHE A 19 5.03 -11.40 -0.76
N VAL A 20 3.95 -11.43 0.05
CA VAL A 20 3.87 -12.31 1.23
C VAL A 20 4.04 -13.78 0.83
N ARG A 21 3.35 -14.22 -0.23
CA ARG A 21 3.47 -15.59 -0.76
C ARG A 21 4.86 -15.89 -1.33
N ALA A 22 5.54 -14.88 -1.86
CA ALA A 22 6.94 -14.99 -2.31
C ALA A 22 7.96 -14.97 -1.16
N GLY A 23 7.53 -14.86 0.10
CA GLY A 23 8.39 -14.95 1.28
C GLY A 23 8.87 -13.61 1.83
N PHE A 24 8.38 -12.49 1.31
CA PHE A 24 8.67 -11.15 1.84
C PHE A 24 7.86 -10.87 3.10
N CYS A 25 8.35 -9.97 3.94
CA CYS A 25 7.72 -9.60 5.21
C CYS A 25 7.12 -8.19 5.11
N PRO A 26 5.79 -8.02 5.24
CA PRO A 26 5.16 -6.71 5.20
C PRO A 26 5.49 -5.96 6.49
N VAL A 27 5.89 -4.70 6.35
CA VAL A 27 6.11 -3.76 7.45
C VAL A 27 4.85 -2.96 7.69
N ALA A 28 4.36 -2.30 6.64
CA ALA A 28 3.14 -1.51 6.69
C ALA A 28 2.45 -1.47 5.32
N HIS A 29 1.16 -1.15 5.37
CA HIS A 29 0.29 -0.90 4.22
C HIS A 29 -0.35 0.48 4.40
N VAL A 30 -0.13 1.38 3.46
CA VAL A 30 -0.70 2.73 3.48
C VAL A 30 -1.86 2.80 2.50
N GLU A 31 -3.05 3.09 3.00
CA GLU A 31 -4.28 3.11 2.21
C GLU A 31 -5.25 4.18 2.72
N ALA A 32 -5.85 4.93 1.80
CA ALA A 32 -6.77 6.02 2.12
C ALA A 32 -8.20 5.50 2.38
N ASP A 33 -8.65 4.54 1.57
CA ASP A 33 -9.99 3.98 1.65
C ASP A 33 -10.17 3.09 2.89
N GLN A 34 -11.15 3.45 3.71
CA GLN A 34 -11.40 2.77 4.97
C GLN A 34 -11.86 1.31 4.77
N ALA A 35 -12.63 1.03 3.71
CA ALA A 35 -13.13 -0.31 3.43
C ALA A 35 -12.00 -1.25 2.97
N ALA A 36 -11.08 -0.75 2.16
CA ALA A 36 -9.84 -1.40 1.78
C ALA A 36 -8.95 -1.65 3.01
N CYS A 37 -8.83 -0.68 3.92
CA CYS A 37 -8.12 -0.86 5.19
C CYS A 37 -8.75 -1.94 6.08
N PHE A 38 -10.08 -2.07 6.14
CA PHE A 38 -10.71 -3.19 6.84
C PHE A 38 -10.36 -4.53 6.20
N THR A 39 -10.33 -4.61 4.87
CA THR A 39 -9.89 -5.82 4.17
C THR A 39 -8.45 -6.16 4.52
N LEU A 40 -7.53 -5.20 4.46
CA LEU A 40 -6.12 -5.37 4.82
C LEU A 40 -5.95 -5.86 6.27
N ARG A 41 -6.61 -5.23 7.24
CA ARG A 41 -6.52 -5.63 8.66
C ARG A 41 -7.04 -7.05 8.89
N THR A 42 -8.15 -7.42 8.25
CA THR A 42 -8.66 -8.79 8.27
C THR A 42 -7.64 -9.78 7.68
N ARG A 43 -6.91 -9.42 6.63
CA ARG A 43 -5.83 -10.24 6.06
C ARG A 43 -4.62 -10.33 6.99
N MET A 44 -4.23 -9.24 7.62
CA MET A 44 -3.11 -9.24 8.58
C MET A 44 -3.43 -10.12 9.79
N ALA A 45 -4.66 -10.03 10.31
CA ALA A 45 -5.14 -10.92 11.36
C ALA A 45 -5.09 -12.39 10.91
N TYR A 46 -5.54 -12.70 9.68
CA TYR A 46 -5.48 -14.05 9.12
C TYR A 46 -4.03 -14.57 9.03
N HIS A 47 -3.09 -13.80 8.50
CA HIS A 47 -1.70 -14.24 8.34
C HIS A 47 -1.03 -14.47 9.69
N TRP A 48 -1.30 -13.63 10.69
CA TRP A 48 -0.81 -13.84 12.05
C TRP A 48 -1.45 -15.07 12.71
N LEU A 49 -2.78 -15.23 12.65
CA LEU A 49 -3.45 -16.42 13.18
C LEU A 49 -2.92 -17.69 12.52
N LYS A 50 -2.67 -17.66 11.21
CA LYS A 50 -2.10 -18.78 10.47
C LYS A 50 -0.69 -19.11 10.92
N SER A 51 0.18 -18.11 11.16
CA SER A 51 1.54 -18.37 11.64
C SER A 51 1.56 -18.98 13.04
N GLU A 52 0.56 -18.68 13.86
CA GLU A 52 0.37 -19.25 15.20
C GLU A 52 -0.38 -20.60 15.19
N GLY A 53 -0.69 -21.17 14.03
CA GLY A 53 -1.48 -22.42 13.93
C GLY A 53 -2.95 -22.27 14.33
N ARG A 54 -3.47 -21.05 14.40
CA ARG A 54 -4.82 -20.67 14.86
C ARG A 54 -5.75 -20.26 13.71
N ALA A 55 -5.47 -20.72 12.49
CA ALA A 55 -6.21 -20.35 11.29
C ALA A 55 -7.72 -20.64 11.37
N GLU A 56 -8.14 -21.63 12.17
CA GLU A 56 -9.57 -21.96 12.33
C GLU A 56 -10.39 -20.82 12.93
N GLN A 57 -9.80 -19.95 13.75
CA GLN A 57 -10.51 -18.79 14.32
C GLN A 57 -10.91 -17.77 13.25
N TYR A 58 -10.20 -17.74 12.12
CA TYR A 58 -10.61 -16.96 10.97
C TYR A 58 -11.88 -17.53 10.31
N ASN A 59 -12.10 -18.86 10.36
CA ASN A 59 -13.31 -19.48 9.84
C ASN A 59 -14.54 -19.04 10.64
N ASP A 60 -14.41 -18.87 11.95
CA ASP A 60 -15.51 -18.36 12.78
C ASP A 60 -15.94 -16.95 12.36
N TYR A 61 -14.99 -16.11 11.94
CA TYR A 61 -15.29 -14.82 11.32
C TYR A 61 -15.99 -14.98 9.96
N LEU A 62 -15.49 -15.86 9.07
CA LEU A 62 -16.10 -16.12 7.76
C LEU A 62 -17.54 -16.64 7.87
N TYR A 63 -17.79 -17.52 8.84
CA TYR A 63 -19.11 -18.07 9.14
C TYR A 63 -19.98 -17.13 9.99
N ARG A 64 -19.52 -15.90 10.26
CA ARG A 64 -20.23 -14.86 11.02
C ARG A 64 -20.60 -15.27 12.45
N LYS A 65 -19.83 -16.20 13.04
CA LYS A 65 -19.95 -16.55 14.46
C LYS A 65 -19.33 -15.49 15.36
N ILE A 66 -18.30 -14.79 14.86
CA ILE A 66 -17.68 -13.63 15.50
C ILE A 66 -17.70 -12.43 14.54
N SER A 67 -17.73 -11.24 15.11
CA SER A 67 -17.61 -9.96 14.41
C SER A 67 -16.16 -9.66 14.00
N ARG A 68 -15.98 -8.65 13.15
CA ARG A 68 -14.64 -8.18 12.74
C ARG A 68 -13.84 -7.62 13.93
N SER A 69 -14.50 -6.91 14.85
CA SER A 69 -13.85 -6.40 16.06
C SER A 69 -13.39 -7.52 16.98
N GLU A 70 -14.18 -8.59 17.11
CA GLU A 70 -13.78 -9.79 17.83
C GLU A 70 -12.61 -10.49 17.14
N LEU A 71 -12.61 -10.59 15.81
CA LEU A 71 -11.44 -11.12 15.08
C LEU A 71 -10.16 -10.31 15.40
N TYR A 72 -10.26 -8.98 15.45
CA TYR A 72 -9.11 -8.12 15.73
C TYR A 72 -8.60 -8.26 17.16
N SER A 73 -9.46 -8.49 18.14
CA SER A 73 -9.02 -8.71 19.53
C SER A 73 -8.34 -10.06 19.75
N LEU A 74 -8.43 -11.00 18.79
CA LEU A 74 -7.74 -12.29 18.85
C LEU A 74 -6.25 -12.22 18.47
N VAL A 75 -5.80 -11.09 17.92
CA VAL A 75 -4.44 -10.86 17.43
C VAL A 75 -3.79 -9.68 18.14
N PRO A 76 -2.45 -9.61 18.23
CA PRO A 76 -1.77 -8.45 18.77
C PRO A 76 -2.06 -7.19 17.96
N ASP A 77 -1.83 -6.02 18.57
CA ASP A 77 -2.08 -4.74 17.90
C ASP A 77 -1.19 -4.55 16.67
N ARG A 78 0.05 -5.07 16.67
CA ARG A 78 1.04 -4.83 15.61
C ARG A 78 0.55 -5.22 14.20
N PRO A 79 0.02 -6.44 13.94
CA PRO A 79 -0.62 -6.76 12.65
C PRO A 79 -1.77 -5.84 12.24
N ILE A 80 -2.55 -5.31 13.18
CA ILE A 80 -3.68 -4.44 12.87
C ILE A 80 -3.20 -3.00 12.57
N ASN A 81 -2.22 -2.55 13.35
CA ASN A 81 -1.60 -1.23 13.25
C ASN A 81 -0.63 -1.11 12.07
N SER A 82 -0.19 -2.24 11.49
CA SER A 82 0.56 -2.22 10.22
C SER A 82 -0.25 -1.66 9.06
N VAL A 83 -1.58 -1.55 9.20
CA VAL A 83 -2.45 -0.89 8.23
C VAL A 83 -2.67 0.56 8.62
N ILE A 84 -1.92 1.45 7.98
CA ILE A 84 -1.99 2.90 8.16
C ILE A 84 -3.10 3.44 7.25
N ASN A 85 -4.25 3.75 7.86
CA ASN A 85 -5.37 4.33 7.12
C ASN A 85 -5.19 5.85 6.99
N ALA A 86 -4.56 6.27 5.90
CA ALA A 86 -4.28 7.67 5.61
C ALA A 86 -4.25 7.92 4.10
N GLU A 87 -4.77 9.07 3.67
CA GLU A 87 -4.48 9.60 2.35
C GLU A 87 -3.02 10.07 2.32
N ILE A 88 -2.24 9.67 1.30
CA ILE A 88 -0.86 10.13 1.14
C ILE A 88 -0.88 11.55 0.58
N SER A 89 -0.45 12.51 1.40
CA SER A 89 -0.36 13.92 1.07
C SER A 89 0.81 14.57 1.80
N LYS A 90 1.14 15.81 1.44
CA LYS A 90 2.18 16.58 2.12
C LYS A 90 1.97 16.66 3.65
N ASP A 91 0.71 16.76 4.08
CA ASP A 91 0.36 16.96 5.48
C ASP A 91 0.38 15.65 6.29
N SER A 92 0.04 14.52 5.66
CA SER A 92 0.02 13.20 6.31
C SER A 92 1.35 12.46 6.26
N LEU A 93 2.25 12.82 5.33
CA LEU A 93 3.56 12.19 5.16
C LEU A 93 4.36 12.05 6.47
N PRO A 94 4.51 13.11 7.31
CA PRO A 94 5.27 12.99 8.55
C PRO A 94 4.71 11.92 9.48
N GLU A 95 3.39 11.82 9.62
CA GLU A 95 2.73 10.82 10.47
C GLU A 95 2.90 9.40 9.90
N ILE A 96 2.80 9.25 8.58
CA ILE A 96 3.01 7.95 7.92
C ILE A 96 4.45 7.48 8.12
N PHE A 97 5.44 8.37 8.04
CA PHE A 97 6.84 8.03 8.30
C PHE A 97 7.06 7.59 9.75
N ILE A 98 6.57 8.37 10.73
CA ILE A 98 6.67 8.00 12.16
C ILE A 98 6.10 6.60 12.40
N LYS A 99 4.88 6.33 11.93
CA LYS A 99 4.23 5.02 12.10
C LYS A 99 5.00 3.90 11.43
N THR A 100 5.56 4.15 10.24
CA THR A 100 6.34 3.15 9.50
C THR A 100 7.66 2.86 10.21
N ASP A 101 8.34 3.89 10.74
CA ASP A 101 9.59 3.75 11.49
C ASP A 101 9.39 2.99 12.80
N GLU A 102 8.30 3.26 13.52
CA GLU A 102 7.89 2.49 14.71
C GLU A 102 7.66 1.00 14.37
N LEU A 103 7.06 0.71 13.22
CA LEU A 103 6.83 -0.66 12.75
C LEU A 103 8.10 -1.35 12.27
N LEU A 104 9.06 -0.58 11.72
CA LEU A 104 10.38 -1.07 11.33
C LEU A 104 11.22 -1.46 12.55
N ASP A 105 11.09 -0.72 13.66
CA ASP A 105 11.81 -0.97 14.92
C ASP A 105 13.33 -1.01 14.72
N GLY A 106 13.85 -0.04 13.96
CA GLY A 106 15.27 0.08 13.63
C GLY A 106 15.77 -0.87 12.52
N ASP A 107 14.93 -1.80 12.04
CA ASP A 107 15.29 -2.63 10.89
C ASP A 107 15.26 -1.84 9.57
N LYS A 108 16.04 -2.31 8.61
CA LYS A 108 16.08 -1.74 7.26
C LYS A 108 14.80 -2.04 6.47
N LEU A 109 14.32 -1.06 5.71
CA LEU A 109 13.32 -1.27 4.66
C LEU A 109 14.02 -1.67 3.34
N ASP A 110 13.71 -2.86 2.82
CA ASP A 110 14.39 -3.40 1.62
C ASP A 110 13.67 -3.08 0.32
N LEU A 111 12.33 -3.01 0.37
CA LEU A 111 11.47 -2.90 -0.80
C LEU A 111 10.32 -1.92 -0.55
N ILE A 112 10.03 -1.07 -1.52
CA ILE A 112 8.77 -0.31 -1.55
C ILE A 112 7.97 -0.79 -2.75
N ILE A 113 6.70 -1.13 -2.54
CA ILE A 113 5.77 -1.50 -3.60
C ILE A 113 4.59 -0.55 -3.61
N GLY A 114 3.86 -0.49 -4.71
CA GLY A 114 2.60 0.24 -4.77
C GLY A 114 2.19 0.63 -6.17
N GLY A 115 0.91 0.91 -6.33
CA GLY A 115 0.33 1.41 -7.58
C GLY A 115 -0.36 2.75 -7.37
N PRO A 116 0.35 3.89 -7.46
CA PRO A 116 -0.26 5.20 -7.32
C PRO A 116 -1.37 5.36 -8.38
N PRO A 117 -2.54 5.92 -8.01
CA PRO A 117 -3.68 5.97 -8.93
C PRO A 117 -3.35 6.77 -10.19
N CYS A 118 -3.58 6.14 -11.33
CA CYS A 118 -3.20 6.60 -12.66
C CYS A 118 -4.23 7.56 -13.29
N GLN A 119 -4.90 8.40 -12.51
CA GLN A 119 -5.98 9.26 -13.03
C GLN A 119 -5.46 10.40 -13.92
N ALA A 120 -4.18 10.77 -13.81
CA ALA A 120 -3.54 11.77 -14.67
C ALA A 120 -3.30 11.30 -16.13
N TYR A 121 -3.30 9.98 -16.38
CA TYR A 121 -2.68 9.43 -17.59
C TYR A 121 -3.66 8.73 -18.54
N SER A 122 -4.88 8.43 -18.09
CA SER A 122 -5.95 7.85 -18.92
C SER A 122 -6.38 8.81 -20.04
N ILE A 123 -6.22 8.37 -21.30
CA ILE A 123 -6.69 9.07 -22.51
C ILE A 123 -8.19 9.40 -22.43
N VAL A 124 -8.98 8.55 -21.77
CA VAL A 124 -10.43 8.71 -21.61
C VAL A 124 -10.79 9.89 -20.69
N GLY A 125 -9.95 10.20 -19.69
CA GLY A 125 -10.11 11.38 -18.83
C GLY A 125 -9.74 12.69 -19.54
N ARG A 126 -8.65 12.68 -20.32
CA ARG A 126 -8.18 13.85 -21.07
C ARG A 126 -9.13 14.29 -22.19
N SER A 127 -9.82 13.36 -22.85
CA SER A 127 -10.75 13.68 -23.95
C SER A 127 -12.04 14.38 -23.51
N ARG A 128 -12.38 14.34 -22.22
CA ARG A 128 -13.64 14.89 -21.70
C ARG A 128 -13.51 16.22 -20.95
N ASP A 129 -12.30 16.66 -20.64
CA ASP A 129 -12.09 17.84 -19.79
C ASP A 129 -11.43 19.01 -20.51
N LYS A 130 -12.14 20.15 -20.58
CA LYS A 130 -11.71 21.36 -21.30
C LYS A 130 -10.47 22.03 -20.68
N ASN A 131 -10.09 21.66 -19.46
CA ASN A 131 -8.98 22.27 -18.71
C ASN A 131 -7.70 21.42 -18.62
N ARG A 132 -7.59 20.31 -19.37
CA ARG A 132 -6.40 19.42 -19.36
C ARG A 132 -5.97 18.95 -17.96
N MET A 133 -6.89 18.90 -16.99
CA MET A 133 -6.63 18.50 -15.60
C MET A 133 -5.55 19.33 -14.87
N ARG A 134 -5.32 20.60 -15.27
CA ARG A 134 -4.52 21.54 -14.47
C ARG A 134 -5.25 21.82 -13.15
N GLY A 135 -4.74 21.28 -12.04
CA GLY A 135 -5.19 21.60 -10.68
C GLY A 135 -5.71 20.45 -9.82
N ASP A 136 -5.73 19.20 -10.31
CA ASP A 136 -6.11 18.03 -9.49
C ASP A 136 -4.91 17.55 -8.66
N SER A 137 -5.02 17.56 -7.33
CA SER A 137 -3.97 17.11 -6.40
C SER A 137 -3.60 15.63 -6.61
N ARG A 138 -4.51 14.83 -7.17
CA ARG A 138 -4.29 13.41 -7.47
C ARG A 138 -3.30 13.18 -8.61
N ASN A 139 -3.01 14.20 -9.42
CA ASN A 139 -2.04 14.11 -10.51
C ASN A 139 -0.58 14.03 -10.03
N TYR A 140 -0.32 14.22 -8.73
CA TYR A 140 1.04 14.24 -8.18
C TYR A 140 1.31 13.11 -7.17
N LEU A 141 0.43 12.11 -7.06
CA LEU A 141 0.61 11.03 -6.08
C LEU A 141 1.88 10.18 -6.34
N TYR A 142 2.36 10.13 -7.59
CA TYR A 142 3.65 9.53 -7.93
C TYR A 142 4.84 10.29 -7.30
N VAL A 143 4.71 11.62 -7.10
CA VAL A 143 5.74 12.44 -6.44
C VAL A 143 5.89 11.99 -5.00
N TYR A 144 4.78 11.73 -4.31
CA TYR A 144 4.86 11.20 -2.95
C TYR A 144 5.49 9.82 -2.91
N TYR A 145 5.19 8.92 -3.86
CA TYR A 145 5.92 7.65 -3.98
C TYR A 145 7.43 7.89 -4.07
N ALA A 146 7.89 8.86 -4.86
CA ALA A 146 9.29 9.24 -4.94
C ALA A 146 9.85 9.82 -3.63
N GLU A 147 9.06 10.56 -2.85
CA GLU A 147 9.47 11.01 -1.50
C GLU A 147 9.71 9.82 -0.55
N PHE A 148 8.87 8.77 -0.61
CA PHE A 148 9.14 7.53 0.14
C PHE A 148 10.46 6.87 -0.31
N LEU A 149 10.72 6.79 -1.61
CA LEU A 149 11.98 6.25 -2.13
C LEU A 149 13.19 7.06 -1.67
N LYS A 150 13.09 8.39 -1.68
CA LYS A 150 14.14 9.30 -1.24
C LYS A 150 14.40 9.19 0.26
N HIS A 151 13.34 9.05 1.06
CA HIS A 151 13.41 8.93 2.51
C HIS A 151 14.05 7.60 2.94
N TYR A 152 13.50 6.47 2.49
CA TYR A 152 13.93 5.15 2.96
C TYR A 152 15.09 4.55 2.18
N ARG A 153 15.35 5.03 0.95
CA ARG A 153 16.41 4.52 0.06
C ARG A 153 16.43 2.98 -0.01
N PRO A 154 15.28 2.33 -0.33
CA PRO A 154 15.19 0.88 -0.35
C PRO A 154 16.11 0.28 -1.42
N SER A 155 16.42 -1.01 -1.29
CA SER A 155 17.29 -1.69 -2.27
C SER A 155 16.54 -1.98 -3.57
N PHE A 156 15.22 -2.11 -3.49
CA PHE A 156 14.33 -2.37 -4.61
C PHE A 156 13.07 -1.52 -4.50
N PHE A 157 12.41 -1.28 -5.62
CA PHE A 157 11.03 -0.79 -5.62
C PHE A 157 10.24 -1.42 -6.76
N VAL A 158 8.93 -1.55 -6.57
CA VAL A 158 7.99 -2.01 -7.60
C VAL A 158 6.87 -1.00 -7.72
N PHE A 159 6.83 -0.34 -8.88
CA PHE A 159 5.79 0.60 -9.24
C PHE A 159 4.84 -0.08 -10.23
N GLU A 160 3.67 -0.48 -9.76
CA GLU A 160 2.65 -1.12 -10.60
C GLU A 160 1.76 -0.04 -11.24
N ASN A 161 1.50 -0.16 -12.54
CA ASN A 161 0.58 0.73 -13.22
C ASN A 161 0.06 0.10 -14.52
N VAL A 162 -1.00 0.70 -15.10
CA VAL A 162 -1.58 0.31 -16.38
C VAL A 162 -0.67 0.67 -17.57
N THR A 163 -0.80 -0.08 -18.67
CA THR A 163 0.00 0.07 -19.91
C THR A 163 -0.05 1.47 -20.53
N GLY A 164 -1.09 2.26 -20.24
CA GLY A 164 -1.22 3.66 -20.66
C GLY A 164 -0.20 4.62 -20.05
N LEU A 165 0.58 4.20 -19.04
CA LEU A 165 1.65 5.02 -18.46
C LEU A 165 2.71 5.40 -19.50
N LEU A 166 3.05 4.49 -20.42
CA LEU A 166 4.09 4.70 -21.44
C LEU A 166 3.68 5.68 -22.54
N SER A 167 2.37 5.87 -22.75
CA SER A 167 1.84 6.81 -23.74
C SER A 167 1.54 8.18 -23.13
N ALA A 168 1.64 8.33 -21.81
CA ALA A 168 1.53 9.61 -21.15
C ALA A 168 2.84 10.40 -21.23
N LYS A 169 2.91 11.30 -22.22
CA LYS A 169 3.85 12.42 -22.18
C LYS A 169 3.38 13.41 -21.12
N ASP A 170 4.10 13.48 -20.02
CA ASP A 170 4.13 14.64 -19.13
C ASP A 170 5.43 15.41 -19.46
N GLU A 171 5.39 16.75 -19.50
CA GLU A 171 6.57 17.54 -19.88
C GLU A 171 7.69 17.46 -18.81
N ASP A 172 7.33 17.07 -17.59
CA ASP A 172 8.22 17.05 -16.42
C ASP A 172 8.74 15.65 -16.03
N VAL A 173 8.27 14.56 -16.65
CA VAL A 173 8.59 13.18 -16.23
C VAL A 173 8.87 12.26 -17.41
N ILE A 174 10.05 11.62 -17.40
CA ILE A 174 10.42 10.56 -18.33
C ILE A 174 10.19 9.20 -17.65
N PHE A 175 9.18 8.47 -18.11
CA PHE A 175 8.98 7.07 -17.72
C PHE A 175 9.85 6.16 -18.61
N ILE A 176 10.82 5.48 -18.01
CA ILE A 176 11.66 4.49 -18.70
C ILE A 176 11.13 3.09 -18.32
N SER A 177 10.66 2.33 -19.31
CA SER A 177 10.42 0.89 -19.13
C SER A 177 11.53 0.10 -19.81
N THR A 178 12.00 -0.93 -19.13
CA THR A 178 12.87 -1.95 -19.71
C THR A 178 12.11 -3.27 -19.61
N ILE A 179 11.93 -3.94 -20.75
CA ILE A 179 11.35 -5.30 -20.83
C ILE A 179 12.44 -6.30 -20.46
#